data_AF-A0A524MPP3-F1
#
_entry.id   AF-A0A524MPP3-F1
#
_cell.length_a   1.000
_cell.length_b   1.000
_cell.length_c   1.000
_cell.angle_alpha   90.00
_cell.angle_beta   90.00
_cell.angle_gamma   90.00
#
_symmetry.space_group_name_H-M   'P 1'
#
loop_
_entity.id
_entity.type
_entity.pdbx_description
1 polymer ?
#
loop_
_entity_poly.entity_id
_entity_poly.type
_entity_poly.pdbx_seq_one_letter_code
_entity_poly.pdbx_strand_id
1 'polypeptide(L)'
;MTQQHPDLADEQAYIDHAYECLRVSREHAWRLRDLSEADLGGTFQARFERNAFDEALLKRLADLELGGASLVFGRIDRSAEAPDAVESFHIGRLAVADEAREPVVVDWRAPVAEPFYRATGRNAMGLVRRRHFAVEGQRLLGVEYELFGDGHLGLGHDEGLDSASTAGPDGLRGYSTLLAALERGRTGTLGDIVATIQGEQDEIIRSPQHGVLVVQGGPGTGKTVVALHRAAYLLYTHRFPLEDQGVLVIGPN
;
A
#
# COMPACT_ATOMS: atom_id res chain seq x y z
N MET A 1 9.73 -20.71 18.51
CA MET A 1 8.29 -20.38 18.46
C MET A 1 8.21 -18.95 17.98
N THR A 2 7.86 -18.76 16.71
CA THR A 2 7.81 -17.45 16.05
C THR A 2 6.69 -16.65 16.70
N GLN A 3 7.03 -15.64 17.50
CA GLN A 3 6.03 -14.71 18.03
C GLN A 3 5.38 -14.03 16.83
N GLN A 4 4.12 -14.39 16.57
CA GLN A 4 3.29 -13.71 15.59
C GLN A 4 3.08 -12.28 16.07
N HIS A 5 3.35 -11.31 15.19
CA HIS A 5 3.09 -9.90 15.43
C HIS A 5 1.62 -9.73 15.90
N PRO A 6 1.35 -8.92 16.95
CA PRO A 6 0.03 -8.85 17.59
C PRO A 6 -1.10 -8.52 16.60
N ASP A 7 -0.83 -7.68 15.61
CA ASP A 7 -1.82 -7.26 14.61
C ASP A 7 -2.11 -8.30 13.50
N LEU A 8 -1.37 -9.41 13.41
CA LEU A 8 -1.52 -10.36 12.29
C LEU A 8 -2.89 -11.01 12.23
N ALA A 9 -3.46 -11.35 13.39
CA ALA A 9 -4.76 -12.02 13.45
C ALA A 9 -5.89 -11.08 12.99
N ASP A 10 -5.84 -9.82 13.44
CA ASP A 10 -6.84 -8.81 13.08
C ASP A 10 -6.75 -8.45 11.60
N GLU A 11 -5.54 -8.27 11.07
CA GLU A 11 -5.36 -7.98 9.64
C GLU A 11 -5.72 -9.19 8.76
N GLN A 12 -5.46 -10.43 9.21
CA GLN A 12 -5.93 -11.62 8.51
C GLN A 12 -7.46 -11.69 8.47
N ALA A 13 -8.14 -11.42 9.60
CA ALA A 13 -9.59 -11.41 9.66
C ALA A 13 -10.20 -10.34 8.74
N TYR A 14 -9.55 -9.17 8.64
CA TYR A 14 -9.96 -8.12 7.71
C TYR A 14 -9.79 -8.56 6.25
N ILE A 15 -8.66 -9.18 5.91
CA ILE A 15 -8.42 -9.70 4.55
C ILE A 15 -9.46 -10.76 4.21
N ASP A 16 -9.77 -11.69 5.12
CA ASP A 16 -10.79 -12.71 4.91
C ASP A 16 -12.17 -12.08 4.64
N HIS A 17 -12.54 -11.04 5.40
CA HIS A 17 -13.77 -10.28 5.15
C HIS A 17 -13.76 -9.59 3.79
N ALA A 18 -12.65 -8.99 3.37
CA ALA A 18 -12.53 -8.36 2.05
C ALA A 18 -12.71 -9.38 0.90
N TYR A 19 -12.16 -10.58 1.03
CA TYR A 19 -12.37 -11.67 0.06
C TYR A 19 -13.82 -12.14 0.01
N GLU A 20 -14.49 -12.17 1.16
CA GLU A 20 -15.91 -12.49 1.25
C GLU A 20 -16.78 -11.43 0.54
N CYS A 21 -16.52 -10.14 0.79
CA CYS A 21 -17.20 -9.05 0.09
C CYS A 21 -16.97 -9.10 -1.44
N LEU A 22 -15.76 -9.48 -1.88
CA LEU A 22 -15.46 -9.69 -3.30
C LEU A 22 -16.28 -10.86 -3.87
N ARG A 23 -16.36 -11.98 -3.15
CA ARG A 23 -17.16 -13.15 -3.55
C ARG A 23 -18.64 -12.77 -3.70
N VAL A 24 -19.21 -12.08 -2.71
CA VAL A 24 -20.60 -11.59 -2.75
C VAL A 24 -20.83 -10.63 -3.93
N SER A 25 -19.89 -9.71 -4.16
CA SER A 25 -19.96 -8.78 -5.30
C SER A 25 -19.98 -9.50 -6.65
N ARG A 26 -19.21 -10.58 -6.79
CA ARG A 26 -19.21 -11.43 -8.00
C ARG A 26 -20.53 -12.18 -8.15
N GLU A 27 -21.05 -12.76 -7.07
CA GLU A 27 -22.35 -13.45 -7.10
C GLU A 27 -23.50 -12.51 -7.46
N HIS A 28 -23.46 -11.26 -6.98
CA HIS A 28 -24.45 -10.25 -7.35
C HIS A 28 -24.38 -9.90 -8.84
N ALA A 29 -23.18 -9.75 -9.39
CA ALA A 29 -23.00 -9.51 -10.81
C ALA A 29 -23.48 -10.69 -11.68
N TRP A 30 -23.22 -11.93 -11.25
CA TRP A 30 -23.75 -13.13 -11.92
C TRP A 30 -25.28 -13.21 -11.87
N ARG A 31 -25.89 -12.99 -10.69
CA ARG A 31 -27.36 -12.98 -10.57
C ARG A 31 -28.01 -11.93 -11.47
N LEU A 32 -27.42 -10.73 -11.58
CA LEU A 32 -27.91 -9.68 -12.48
C LEU A 32 -27.83 -10.09 -13.94
N ARG A 33 -26.76 -10.79 -14.33
CA ARG A 33 -26.61 -11.34 -15.68
C ARG A 33 -27.65 -12.40 -15.99
N ASP A 34 -27.86 -13.37 -15.10
CA ASP A 34 -28.85 -14.44 -15.31
C ASP A 34 -30.28 -13.88 -15.50
N LEU A 35 -30.62 -12.81 -14.77
CA LEU A 35 -31.89 -12.10 -14.93
C LEU A 35 -31.98 -11.39 -16.30
N SER A 36 -30.88 -10.83 -16.80
CA SER A 36 -30.81 -10.19 -18.12
C SER A 36 -30.99 -11.19 -19.26
N GLU A 37 -30.39 -12.39 -19.15
CA GLU A 37 -30.49 -13.45 -20.16
C GLU A 37 -31.91 -14.05 -20.26
N ALA A 38 -32.68 -14.04 -19.15
CA ALA A 38 -34.03 -14.60 -19.11
C ALA A 38 -35.07 -13.78 -19.92
N ASP A 39 -34.81 -12.50 -20.21
CA ASP A 39 -35.73 -11.64 -20.98
C ASP A 39 -35.37 -11.61 -22.47
N LEU A 40 -35.88 -12.61 -23.21
CA LEU A 40 -35.61 -12.83 -24.64
C LEU A 40 -36.52 -12.03 -25.59
N GLY A 41 -37.48 -11.26 -25.06
CA GLY A 41 -38.52 -10.55 -25.83
C GLY A 41 -38.19 -9.09 -26.21
N GLY A 42 -39.20 -8.33 -26.63
CA GLY A 42 -39.13 -6.88 -26.76
C GLY A 42 -38.77 -6.30 -28.14
N THR A 43 -38.80 -4.98 -28.22
CA THR A 43 -38.47 -4.16 -29.40
C THR A 43 -36.98 -4.22 -29.73
N PHE A 44 -36.57 -3.74 -30.91
CA PHE A 44 -35.15 -3.65 -31.28
C PHE A 44 -34.34 -2.82 -30.26
N GLN A 45 -34.91 -1.70 -29.79
CA GLN A 45 -34.26 -0.84 -28.79
C GLN A 45 -34.00 -1.58 -27.47
N ALA A 46 -34.99 -2.33 -26.96
CA ALA A 46 -34.83 -3.12 -25.73
C ALA A 46 -33.70 -4.16 -25.85
N ARG A 47 -33.56 -4.80 -27.01
CA ARG A 47 -32.47 -5.77 -27.27
C ARG A 47 -31.09 -5.10 -27.30
N PHE A 48 -30.99 -3.90 -27.88
CA PHE A 48 -29.73 -3.15 -27.92
C PHE A 48 -29.30 -2.73 -26.51
N GLU A 49 -30.20 -2.14 -25.73
CA GLU A 49 -29.95 -1.73 -24.34
C GLU A 49 -29.52 -2.93 -23.48
N ARG A 50 -30.20 -4.07 -23.63
CA ARG A 50 -29.83 -5.32 -22.95
C ARG A 50 -28.43 -5.80 -23.34
N ASN A 51 -28.10 -5.82 -24.63
CA ASN A 51 -26.76 -6.27 -25.07
C ASN A 51 -25.65 -5.36 -24.54
N ALA A 52 -25.87 -4.04 -24.53
CA ALA A 52 -24.91 -3.08 -23.95
C ALA A 52 -24.77 -3.27 -22.43
N PHE A 53 -25.87 -3.55 -21.73
CA PHE A 53 -25.87 -3.87 -20.30
C PHE A 53 -25.12 -5.18 -20.01
N ASP A 54 -25.36 -6.22 -20.81
CA ASP A 54 -24.71 -7.52 -20.67
C ASP A 54 -23.19 -7.44 -20.94
N GLU A 55 -22.79 -6.67 -21.95
CA GLU A 55 -21.38 -6.37 -22.21
C GLU A 55 -20.72 -5.64 -21.03
N ALA A 56 -21.40 -4.66 -20.43
CA ALA A 56 -20.91 -3.97 -19.25
C ALA A 56 -20.79 -4.90 -18.03
N LEU A 57 -21.71 -5.84 -17.85
CA LEU A 57 -21.65 -6.85 -16.80
C LEU A 57 -20.50 -7.84 -17.02
N LEU A 58 -20.29 -8.33 -18.25
CA LEU A 58 -19.16 -9.18 -18.61
C LEU A 58 -17.83 -8.50 -18.34
N LYS A 59 -17.71 -7.23 -18.72
CA LYS A 59 -16.52 -6.42 -18.42
C LYS A 59 -16.30 -6.31 -16.92
N ARG A 60 -17.35 -5.98 -16.14
CA ARG A 60 -17.26 -5.90 -14.68
C ARG A 60 -16.85 -7.24 -14.06
N LEU A 61 -17.39 -8.36 -14.54
CA LEU A 61 -17.04 -9.69 -14.06
C LEU A 61 -15.57 -10.02 -14.32
N ALA A 62 -15.06 -9.68 -15.52
CA ALA A 62 -13.65 -9.82 -15.87
C ALA A 62 -12.75 -8.93 -15.01
N ASP A 63 -13.16 -7.68 -14.76
CA ASP A 63 -12.43 -6.75 -13.89
C ASP A 63 -12.37 -7.25 -12.44
N LEU A 64 -13.34 -8.06 -11.98
CA LEU A 64 -13.34 -8.67 -10.64
C LEU A 64 -12.48 -9.93 -10.53
N GLU A 65 -11.82 -10.37 -11.60
CA GLU A 65 -10.92 -11.52 -11.59
C GLU A 65 -9.51 -11.12 -11.15
N LEU A 66 -9.07 -11.64 -9.99
CA LEU A 66 -7.71 -11.43 -9.48
C LEU A 66 -6.66 -12.39 -10.07
N GLY A 67 -7.10 -13.49 -10.70
CA GLY A 67 -6.23 -14.61 -11.06
C GLY A 67 -5.49 -15.14 -9.82
N GLY A 68 -4.15 -15.23 -9.91
CA GLY A 68 -3.28 -15.64 -8.79
C GLY A 68 -2.81 -14.49 -7.89
N ALA A 69 -3.25 -13.26 -8.13
CA ALA A 69 -2.80 -12.09 -7.38
C ALA A 69 -3.56 -11.93 -6.05
N SER A 70 -2.89 -11.34 -5.05
CA SER A 70 -3.53 -10.96 -3.78
C SER A 70 -4.43 -9.73 -3.95
N LEU A 71 -5.58 -9.73 -3.26
CA LEU A 71 -6.54 -8.62 -3.27
C LEU A 71 -5.97 -7.40 -2.55
N VAL A 72 -5.53 -7.59 -1.31
CA VAL A 72 -5.02 -6.55 -0.41
C VAL A 72 -3.52 -6.74 -0.25
N PHE A 73 -2.74 -5.67 -0.35
CA PHE A 73 -1.29 -5.72 -0.19
C PHE A 73 -0.74 -4.65 0.77
N GLY A 74 -1.60 -3.80 1.31
CA GLY A 74 -1.17 -2.86 2.33
C GLY A 74 -2.31 -2.06 2.94
N ARG A 75 -1.94 -1.16 3.85
CA ARG A 75 -2.84 -0.24 4.54
C ARG A 75 -2.14 1.09 4.74
N ILE A 76 -2.90 2.18 4.65
CA ILE A 76 -2.47 3.51 5.05
C ILE A 76 -3.33 4.02 6.19
N ASP A 77 -2.71 4.73 7.12
CA ASP A 77 -3.37 5.41 8.21
C ASP A 77 -3.05 6.91 8.11
N ARG A 78 -4.09 7.75 8.07
CA ARG A 78 -4.00 9.21 7.90
C ARG A 78 -4.56 9.93 9.12
N SER A 79 -4.03 11.11 9.43
CA SER A 79 -4.66 11.99 10.41
C SER A 79 -6.00 12.50 9.85
N ALA A 80 -7.09 12.30 10.58
CA ALA A 80 -8.41 12.78 10.20
C ALA A 80 -8.56 14.29 10.47
N GLU A 81 -9.66 14.89 9.98
CA GLU A 81 -10.01 16.29 10.27
C GLU A 81 -10.37 16.53 11.75
N ALA A 82 -10.86 15.50 12.44
CA ALA A 82 -11.12 15.55 13.88
C ALA A 82 -9.81 15.34 14.69
N PRO A 83 -9.58 16.11 15.77
CA PRO A 83 -8.41 15.95 16.60
C PRO A 83 -8.35 14.52 17.16
N ASP A 84 -7.18 13.89 17.06
CA ASP A 84 -6.86 12.52 17.49
C ASP A 84 -7.57 11.37 16.77
N ALA A 85 -8.30 11.63 15.68
CA ALA A 85 -8.87 10.57 14.87
C ALA A 85 -7.92 10.16 13.73
N VAL A 86 -7.85 8.85 13.47
CA VAL A 86 -7.05 8.27 12.38
C VAL A 86 -8.00 7.58 11.40
N GLU A 87 -7.89 7.93 10.14
CA GLU A 87 -8.59 7.23 9.05
C GLU A 87 -7.69 6.14 8.47
N SER A 88 -8.22 4.93 8.38
CA SER A 88 -7.50 3.77 7.85
C SER A 88 -8.09 3.32 6.53
N PHE A 89 -7.23 3.10 5.54
CA PHE A 89 -7.61 2.60 4.22
C PHE A 89 -6.76 1.39 3.86
N HIS A 90 -7.41 0.25 3.63
CA HIS A 90 -6.77 -0.93 3.07
C HIS A 90 -6.64 -0.78 1.56
N ILE A 91 -5.42 -0.92 1.06
CA ILE A 91 -5.06 -0.70 -0.34
C ILE A 91 -4.93 -2.05 -1.03
N GLY A 92 -5.60 -2.17 -2.18
CA GLY A 92 -5.66 -3.41 -2.93
C GLY A 92 -5.79 -3.22 -4.43
N ARG A 93 -5.83 -4.34 -5.13
CA ARG A 93 -5.85 -4.37 -6.61
C ARG A 93 -7.20 -4.00 -7.22
N LEU A 94 -8.26 -4.19 -6.44
CA LEU A 94 -9.64 -3.95 -6.85
C LEU A 94 -10.36 -3.19 -5.74
N ALA A 95 -11.25 -2.29 -6.14
CA ALA A 95 -12.20 -1.70 -5.20
C ALA A 95 -13.22 -2.74 -4.76
N VAL A 96 -13.37 -2.93 -3.45
CA VAL A 96 -14.37 -3.83 -2.86
C VAL A 96 -15.14 -3.04 -1.81
N ALA A 97 -16.46 -3.21 -1.81
CA ALA A 97 -17.35 -2.60 -0.83
C ALA A 97 -18.19 -3.68 -0.14
N ASP A 98 -18.63 -3.39 1.07
CA ASP A 98 -19.52 -4.26 1.83
C ASP A 98 -20.99 -4.11 1.40
N GLU A 99 -21.90 -4.75 2.12
CA GLU A 99 -23.35 -4.68 1.86
C GLU A 99 -23.93 -3.27 2.08
N ALA A 100 -23.34 -2.49 3.00
CA ALA A 100 -23.71 -1.09 3.26
C ALA A 100 -23.15 -0.13 2.19
N ARG A 101 -22.35 -0.63 1.25
CA ARG A 101 -21.59 0.12 0.24
C ARG A 101 -20.45 0.96 0.82
N GLU A 102 -19.97 0.59 2.00
CA GLU A 102 -18.76 1.16 2.57
C GLU A 102 -17.53 0.51 1.92
N PRO A 103 -16.49 1.29 1.57
CA PRO A 103 -15.30 0.75 0.94
C PRO A 103 -14.49 -0.09 1.94
N VAL A 104 -14.34 -1.38 1.63
CA VAL A 104 -13.51 -2.34 2.39
C VAL A 104 -12.10 -2.40 1.78
N VAL A 105 -12.00 -2.33 0.46
CA VAL A 105 -10.70 -2.26 -0.23
C VAL A 105 -10.72 -1.07 -1.17
N VAL A 106 -9.74 -0.21 -1.01
CA VAL A 106 -9.49 0.91 -1.92
C VAL A 106 -8.62 0.41 -3.06
N ASP A 107 -9.06 0.68 -4.27
CA ASP A 107 -8.25 0.45 -5.47
C ASP A 107 -6.97 1.31 -5.39
N TRP A 108 -5.82 0.67 -5.52
CA TRP A 108 -4.50 1.30 -5.54
C TRP A 108 -4.35 2.44 -6.54
N ARG A 109 -5.20 2.47 -7.56
CA ARG A 109 -5.24 3.46 -8.62
C ARG A 109 -5.95 4.74 -8.19
N ALA A 110 -6.71 4.71 -7.10
CA ALA A 110 -7.46 5.84 -6.60
C ALA A 110 -6.54 6.93 -6.02
N PRO A 111 -6.90 8.22 -6.14
CA PRO A 111 -6.11 9.32 -5.57
C PRO A 111 -5.87 9.19 -4.06
N VAL A 112 -6.82 8.61 -3.32
CA VAL A 112 -6.68 8.39 -1.87
C VAL A 112 -5.55 7.40 -1.52
N ALA A 113 -5.18 6.50 -2.45
CA ALA A 113 -4.10 5.54 -2.30
C ALA A 113 -2.72 6.12 -2.69
N GLU A 114 -2.67 7.32 -3.26
CA GLU A 114 -1.43 7.98 -3.68
C GLU A 114 -0.33 8.03 -2.62
N PRO A 115 -0.62 8.36 -1.35
CA PRO A 115 0.40 8.41 -0.31
C PRO A 115 1.08 7.05 -0.10
N PHE A 116 0.40 5.93 -0.37
CA PHE A 116 1.01 4.60 -0.27
C PHE A 116 2.29 4.49 -1.11
N TYR A 117 2.33 5.13 -2.28
CA TYR A 117 3.45 5.06 -3.22
C TYR A 117 4.36 6.30 -3.22
N ARG A 118 3.82 7.48 -2.86
CA ARG A 118 4.54 8.76 -3.02
C ARG A 118 5.02 9.38 -1.71
N ALA A 119 4.47 8.94 -0.57
CA ALA A 119 4.87 9.47 0.73
C ALA A 119 6.28 9.01 1.09
N THR A 120 7.05 9.97 1.60
CA THR A 120 8.42 9.83 2.08
C THR A 120 8.56 10.52 3.42
N GLY A 121 9.63 10.26 4.18
CA GLY A 121 9.84 10.91 5.48
C GLY A 121 9.80 12.44 5.42
N ARG A 122 10.25 13.04 4.31
CA ARG A 122 10.21 14.50 4.08
C ARG A 122 8.84 15.04 3.68
N ASN A 123 8.03 14.23 3.02
CA ASN A 123 6.68 14.60 2.59
C ASN A 123 5.75 13.41 2.85
N ALA A 124 5.18 13.39 4.05
CA ALA A 124 4.31 12.33 4.55
C ALA A 124 2.95 12.28 3.83
N MET A 125 2.54 13.33 3.13
CA MET A 125 1.23 13.43 2.46
C MET A 125 0.04 13.12 3.40
N GLY A 126 0.15 13.52 4.67
CA GLY A 126 -0.86 13.28 5.70
C GLY A 126 -0.90 11.86 6.27
N LEU A 127 0.05 10.99 5.90
CA LEU A 127 0.21 9.69 6.53
C LEU A 127 0.74 9.82 7.95
N VAL A 128 0.24 8.95 8.82
CA VAL A 128 0.80 8.62 10.13
C VAL A 128 1.55 7.29 10.03
N ARG A 129 0.98 6.32 9.30
CA ARG A 129 1.55 4.99 9.13
C ARG A 129 1.21 4.40 7.76
N ARG A 130 2.16 3.65 7.20
CA ARG A 130 1.99 2.77 6.03
C ARG A 130 2.34 1.35 6.46
N ARG A 131 1.52 0.38 6.08
CA ARG A 131 1.78 -1.05 6.28
C ARG A 131 1.84 -1.75 4.93
N HIS A 132 2.88 -2.54 4.72
CA HIS A 132 3.03 -3.46 3.61
C HIS A 132 2.73 -4.88 4.07
N PHE A 133 1.93 -5.61 3.30
CA PHE A 133 1.55 -6.97 3.61
C PHE A 133 2.30 -7.95 2.71
N ALA A 134 3.05 -8.86 3.33
CA ALA A 134 3.55 -10.04 2.65
C ALA A 134 2.41 -11.05 2.59
N VAL A 135 1.84 -11.28 1.40
CA VAL A 135 0.63 -12.09 1.21
C VAL A 135 0.83 -13.15 0.14
N GLU A 136 0.25 -14.32 0.37
CA GLU A 136 0.11 -15.40 -0.62
C GLU A 136 -1.37 -15.71 -0.79
N GLY A 137 -1.95 -15.25 -1.90
CA GLY A 137 -3.41 -15.25 -2.08
C GLY A 137 -4.09 -14.45 -0.98
N GLN A 138 -4.95 -15.11 -0.19
CA GLN A 138 -5.65 -14.52 0.95
C GLN A 138 -4.89 -14.65 2.28
N ARG A 139 -3.75 -15.34 2.31
CA ARG A 139 -3.00 -15.59 3.54
C ARG A 139 -1.96 -14.51 3.79
N LEU A 140 -2.02 -13.87 4.96
CA LEU A 140 -1.04 -12.93 5.46
C LEU A 140 0.15 -13.69 6.08
N LEU A 141 1.34 -13.45 5.54
CA LEU A 141 2.60 -14.05 5.98
C LEU A 141 3.37 -13.12 6.93
N GLY A 142 3.24 -11.82 6.73
CA GLY A 142 3.96 -10.81 7.49
C GLY A 142 3.45 -9.40 7.23
N VAL A 143 3.75 -8.51 8.16
CA VAL A 143 3.43 -7.09 8.07
C VAL A 143 4.70 -6.30 8.33
N GLU A 144 5.01 -5.39 7.40
CA GLU A 144 6.05 -4.39 7.56
C GLU A 144 5.38 -3.03 7.71
N TYR A 145 5.89 -2.18 8.60
CA TYR A 145 5.33 -0.86 8.84
C TYR A 145 6.37 0.25 8.68
N GLU A 146 5.90 1.39 8.22
CA GLU A 146 6.62 2.64 8.11
C GLU A 146 5.79 3.73 8.79
N LEU A 147 6.45 4.56 9.61
CA LEU A 147 5.82 5.65 10.36
C LEU A 147 6.23 7.00 9.78
N PHE A 148 5.33 7.97 9.89
CA PHE A 148 5.49 9.32 9.35
C PHE A 148 5.05 10.35 10.40
N GLY A 149 5.73 11.49 10.45
CA GLY A 149 5.44 12.58 11.39
C GLY A 149 6.70 13.07 12.10
N ASP A 150 6.53 14.00 13.05
CA ASP A 150 7.64 14.46 13.88
C ASP A 150 8.28 13.25 14.58
N GLY A 151 9.60 13.16 14.45
CA GLY A 151 10.40 12.05 14.91
C GLY A 151 10.49 10.85 13.96
N HIS A 152 9.57 10.65 13.03
CA HIS A 152 9.47 9.42 12.24
C HIS A 152 9.84 9.67 10.77
N LEU A 153 11.06 9.26 10.39
CA LEU A 153 11.68 9.64 9.12
C LEU A 153 11.43 8.67 7.95
N GLY A 154 10.34 7.89 8.00
CA GLY A 154 9.77 7.20 6.83
C GLY A 154 10.57 6.06 6.21
N LEU A 155 11.78 5.72 6.67
CA LEU A 155 12.52 4.52 6.25
C LEU A 155 13.39 4.01 7.41
N GLY A 156 12.95 2.92 8.04
CA GLY A 156 13.64 2.28 9.16
C GLY A 156 12.67 1.44 9.97
N HIS A 157 13.15 0.29 10.47
CA HIS A 157 12.45 -0.42 11.53
C HIS A 157 12.45 0.42 12.81
N ASP A 158 11.28 0.46 13.42
CA ASP A 158 10.94 0.91 14.77
C ASP A 158 12.05 1.67 15.49
N GLU A 159 11.99 3.00 15.36
CA GLU A 159 12.20 3.97 16.43
C GLU A 159 12.18 5.37 15.80
N GLY A 160 11.01 6.01 15.82
CA GLY A 160 10.94 7.45 15.62
C GLY A 160 11.62 8.18 16.78
N LEU A 161 12.33 9.23 16.44
CA LEU A 161 12.92 10.22 17.31
C LEU A 161 11.80 10.97 18.05
N ASP A 162 11.21 10.38 19.09
CA ASP A 162 10.64 11.21 20.15
C ASP A 162 10.77 10.59 21.54
N SER A 163 11.46 11.37 22.36
CA SER A 163 11.66 11.17 23.78
C SER A 163 10.35 11.46 24.52
N ALA A 164 9.45 10.48 24.65
CA ALA A 164 8.53 10.34 25.79
C ALA A 164 7.58 9.15 25.60
N SER A 165 7.84 8.09 26.39
CA SER A 165 6.83 7.19 26.96
C SER A 165 5.57 6.89 26.13
N THR A 166 5.63 5.83 25.32
CA THR A 166 4.47 4.92 25.23
C THR A 166 4.97 3.49 25.41
N ALA A 167 4.65 2.90 26.54
CA ALA A 167 4.98 1.53 26.86
C ALA A 167 4.18 0.58 25.96
N GLY A 168 4.84 0.03 24.93
CA GLY A 168 4.39 -1.12 24.15
C GLY A 168 5.47 -2.21 24.19
N PRO A 169 5.12 -3.51 24.29
CA PRO A 169 6.09 -4.56 24.55
C PRO A 169 6.88 -4.95 23.29
N ASP A 170 8.18 -4.67 23.35
CA ASP A 170 9.33 -5.45 22.88
C ASP A 170 9.19 -6.19 21.51
N GLY A 171 9.72 -5.59 20.45
CA GLY A 171 9.92 -6.26 19.16
C GLY A 171 11.00 -5.60 18.29
N LEU A 172 12.08 -6.36 18.00
CA LEU A 172 13.17 -6.09 17.04
C LEU A 172 14.33 -5.20 17.53
N ARG A 173 15.08 -5.78 18.48
CA ARG A 173 16.35 -5.30 19.01
C ARG A 173 17.51 -5.65 18.07
N GLY A 174 18.22 -4.63 17.59
CA GLY A 174 19.55 -4.82 16.99
C GLY A 174 20.20 -3.52 16.56
N TYR A 175 19.46 -2.67 15.85
CA TYR A 175 19.94 -1.36 15.40
C TYR A 175 19.39 -0.22 16.29
N SER A 176 18.14 -0.34 16.71
CA SER A 176 17.41 0.51 17.67
C SER A 176 18.12 0.65 19.02
N THR A 177 18.48 -0.47 19.66
CA THR A 177 19.19 -0.45 20.95
C THR A 177 20.59 0.18 20.84
N LEU A 178 21.20 0.16 19.65
CA LEU A 178 22.50 0.77 19.37
C LEU A 178 22.38 2.27 19.09
N LEU A 179 21.35 2.69 18.36
CA LEU A 179 20.99 4.10 18.15
C LEU A 179 20.54 4.78 19.46
N ALA A 180 19.62 4.17 20.21
CA ALA A 180 19.20 4.66 21.53
C ALA A 180 20.33 4.63 22.59
N ALA A 181 21.33 3.75 22.44
CA ALA A 181 22.55 3.78 23.26
C ALA A 181 23.57 4.85 22.79
N LEU A 182 23.60 5.18 21.49
CA LEU A 182 24.44 6.24 20.92
C LEU A 182 23.86 7.65 21.16
N GLU A 183 22.54 7.81 21.17
CA GLU A 183 21.83 9.07 21.41
C GLU A 183 21.88 9.51 22.87
N ARG A 184 21.88 8.56 23.83
CA ARG A 184 22.19 8.87 25.24
C ARG A 184 23.58 9.50 25.42
N GLY A 185 24.43 9.47 24.40
CA GLY A 185 25.79 9.97 24.42
C GLY A 185 26.05 11.30 23.72
N ARG A 186 25.24 11.84 22.79
CA ARG A 186 25.63 13.04 22.02
C ARG A 186 24.52 13.82 21.30
N THR A 187 24.72 15.14 21.33
CA THR A 187 23.94 16.27 20.78
C THR A 187 23.82 16.32 19.25
N GLY A 188 22.60 16.53 18.73
CA GLY A 188 22.22 17.23 17.47
C GLY A 188 22.70 16.68 16.13
N THR A 189 23.97 16.31 16.01
CA THR A 189 24.65 16.03 14.73
C THR A 189 24.19 14.73 14.07
N LEU A 190 23.72 13.74 14.85
CA LEU A 190 23.26 12.46 14.28
C LEU A 190 21.86 12.58 13.65
N GLY A 191 20.95 13.33 14.28
CA GLY A 191 19.63 13.64 13.72
C GLY A 191 19.75 14.41 12.40
N ASP A 192 20.68 15.37 12.35
CA ASP A 192 20.99 16.11 11.12
C ASP A 192 21.50 15.18 10.00
N ILE A 193 22.32 14.17 10.32
CA ILE A 193 22.84 13.21 9.33
C ILE A 193 21.71 12.30 8.80
N VAL A 194 20.86 11.75 9.67
CA VAL A 194 19.75 10.88 9.25
C VAL A 194 18.73 11.67 8.41
N ALA A 195 18.39 12.89 8.83
CA ALA A 195 17.53 13.79 8.05
C ALA A 195 18.14 14.14 6.69
N THR A 196 19.46 14.37 6.62
CA THR A 196 20.16 14.64 5.35
C THR A 196 20.17 13.43 4.43
N ILE A 197 20.46 12.23 4.96
CA ILE A 197 20.41 10.97 4.20
C ILE A 197 19.01 10.72 3.61
N GLN A 198 17.95 10.98 4.38
CA GLN A 198 16.58 10.85 3.88
C GLN A 198 16.22 11.89 2.83
N GLY A 199 16.74 13.11 2.96
CA GLY A 199 16.63 14.14 1.92
C GLY A 199 17.25 13.69 0.59
N GLU A 200 18.47 13.14 0.65
CA GLU A 200 19.16 12.60 -0.53
C GLU A 200 18.41 11.41 -1.15
N GLN A 201 17.86 10.52 -0.32
CA GLN A 201 17.04 9.39 -0.78
C GLN A 201 15.74 9.84 -1.44
N ASP A 202 15.03 10.83 -0.89
CA ASP A 202 13.82 11.41 -1.50
C ASP A 202 14.13 12.03 -2.87
N GLU A 203 15.24 12.76 -2.98
CA GLU A 203 15.71 13.34 -4.24
C GLU A 203 15.99 12.24 -5.29
N ILE A 204 16.62 11.14 -4.88
CA ILE A 204 16.83 9.97 -5.76
C ILE A 204 15.49 9.37 -6.20
N ILE A 205 14.56 9.15 -5.27
CA ILE A 205 13.24 8.54 -5.55
C ILE A 205 12.46 9.40 -6.56
N ARG A 206 12.48 10.72 -6.39
CA ARG A 206 11.71 11.67 -7.21
C ARG A 206 12.44 12.19 -8.45
N SER A 207 13.70 11.82 -8.64
CA SER A 207 14.46 12.31 -9.80
C SER A 207 13.77 11.93 -11.13
N PRO A 208 13.93 12.73 -12.20
CA PRO A 208 13.20 12.52 -13.45
C PRO A 208 13.38 11.11 -14.03
N GLN A 209 12.35 10.58 -14.70
CA GLN A 209 12.39 9.23 -15.29
C GLN A 209 13.34 9.09 -16.48
N HIS A 210 13.64 10.20 -17.18
CA HIS A 210 14.40 10.18 -18.42
C HIS A 210 15.90 10.12 -18.14
N GLY A 211 16.59 9.19 -18.81
CA GLY A 211 18.05 9.07 -18.76
C GLY A 211 18.54 7.98 -17.81
N VAL A 212 19.83 8.06 -17.45
CA VAL A 212 20.50 7.10 -16.57
C VAL A 212 20.79 7.78 -15.24
N LEU A 213 20.33 7.15 -14.14
CA LEU A 213 20.63 7.58 -12.78
C LEU A 213 21.60 6.58 -12.14
N VAL A 214 22.76 7.07 -11.70
CA VAL A 214 23.74 6.27 -10.96
C VAL A 214 23.65 6.64 -9.48
N VAL A 215 23.30 5.68 -8.65
CA VAL A 215 23.22 5.86 -7.19
C VAL A 215 24.40 5.15 -6.54
N GLN A 216 25.32 5.94 -5.97
CA GLN A 216 26.47 5.44 -5.22
C GLN A 216 26.28 5.73 -3.73
N GLY A 217 26.49 4.72 -2.89
CA GLY A 217 26.36 4.86 -1.44
C GLY A 217 27.08 3.75 -0.71
N GLY A 218 27.49 4.01 0.53
CA GLY A 218 28.21 3.05 1.37
C GLY A 218 27.39 1.80 1.73
N PRO A 219 28.00 0.75 2.31
CA PRO A 219 27.26 -0.40 2.85
C PRO A 219 26.15 0.03 3.81
N GLY A 220 24.98 -0.61 3.76
CA GLY A 220 23.87 -0.34 4.69
C GLY A 220 23.05 0.94 4.43
N THR A 221 23.39 1.74 3.41
CA THR A 221 22.68 3.01 3.09
C THR A 221 21.31 2.85 2.40
N GLY A 222 20.72 1.65 2.41
CA GLY A 222 19.35 1.44 1.89
C GLY A 222 19.18 1.52 0.37
N LYS A 223 20.26 1.52 -0.43
CA LYS A 223 20.19 1.64 -1.91
C LYS A 223 19.17 0.74 -2.59
N THR A 224 19.06 -0.53 -2.17
CA THR A 224 18.09 -1.48 -2.74
C THR A 224 16.66 -1.03 -2.46
N VAL A 225 16.37 -0.61 -1.23
CA VAL A 225 15.06 -0.10 -0.81
C VAL A 225 14.74 1.19 -1.58
N VAL A 226 15.70 2.11 -1.69
CA VAL A 226 15.56 3.36 -2.47
C VAL A 226 15.27 3.06 -3.95
N ALA A 227 15.94 2.08 -4.55
CA ALA A 227 15.71 1.68 -5.94
C ALA A 227 14.32 1.08 -6.16
N LEU A 228 13.86 0.21 -5.25
CA LEU A 228 12.51 -0.38 -5.30
C LEU A 228 11.43 0.68 -5.08
N HIS A 229 11.64 1.58 -4.11
CA HIS A 229 10.74 2.69 -3.85
C HIS A 229 10.65 3.62 -5.07
N ARG A 230 11.79 3.96 -5.69
CA ARG A 230 11.82 4.72 -6.93
C ARG A 230 11.01 4.03 -8.04
N ALA A 231 11.20 2.72 -8.24
CA ALA A 231 10.44 1.98 -9.24
C ALA A 231 8.93 2.07 -8.99
N ALA A 232 8.50 1.88 -7.73
CA ALA A 232 7.10 2.03 -7.34
C ALA A 232 6.57 3.46 -7.57
N TYR A 233 7.34 4.48 -7.18
CA TYR A 233 7.01 5.89 -7.39
C TYR A 233 6.81 6.22 -8.87
N LEU A 234 7.71 5.76 -9.74
CA LEU A 234 7.64 6.00 -11.18
C LEU A 234 6.48 5.25 -11.84
N LEU A 235 6.26 3.98 -11.48
CA LEU A 235 5.12 3.21 -11.97
C LEU A 235 3.78 3.82 -11.60
N TYR A 236 3.68 4.39 -10.39
CA TYR A 236 2.48 5.10 -9.96
C TYR A 236 2.33 6.44 -10.68
N THR A 237 3.39 7.27 -10.69
CA THR A 237 3.35 8.65 -11.20
C THR A 237 3.23 8.72 -12.72
N HIS A 238 3.86 7.79 -13.44
CA HIS A 238 3.93 7.75 -14.90
C HIS A 238 3.27 6.49 -15.47
N ARG A 239 2.18 6.09 -14.82
CA ARG A 239 1.33 4.94 -15.16
C ARG A 239 1.09 4.77 -16.67
N PHE A 240 0.63 5.81 -17.35
CA PHE A 240 0.60 5.88 -18.81
C PHE A 240 1.91 6.54 -19.25
N PRO A 241 2.91 5.86 -19.88
CA PRO A 241 2.87 4.65 -20.72
C PRO A 241 3.51 3.37 -20.13
N LEU A 242 3.84 3.34 -18.83
CA LEU A 242 4.65 2.26 -18.24
C LEU A 242 3.88 0.98 -17.90
N GLU A 243 2.54 1.03 -17.82
CA GLU A 243 1.70 -0.15 -17.54
C GLU A 243 1.98 -1.34 -18.45
N ASP A 244 2.27 -1.09 -19.73
CA ASP A 244 2.54 -2.14 -20.73
C ASP A 244 4.03 -2.48 -20.87
N GLN A 245 4.93 -1.65 -20.32
CA GLN A 245 6.38 -1.78 -20.53
C GLN A 245 7.09 -2.57 -19.42
N GLY A 246 6.47 -2.65 -18.23
CA GLY A 246 7.01 -3.37 -17.08
C GLY A 246 8.31 -2.77 -16.52
N VAL A 247 8.84 -3.39 -15.46
CA VAL A 247 10.12 -3.00 -14.85
C VAL A 247 11.02 -4.22 -14.76
N LEU A 248 12.24 -4.11 -15.29
CA LEU A 248 13.28 -5.14 -15.16
C LEU A 248 14.21 -4.77 -14.01
N VAL A 249 14.18 -5.58 -12.95
CA VAL A 249 15.13 -5.47 -11.83
C VAL A 249 16.19 -6.56 -11.99
N ILE A 250 17.45 -6.17 -12.00
CA ILE A 250 18.59 -7.10 -12.06
C ILE A 250 19.37 -6.93 -10.75
N GLY A 251 19.39 -8.00 -9.94
CA GLY A 251 20.06 -8.02 -8.64
C GLY A 251 20.93 -9.27 -8.47
N PRO A 252 22.01 -9.20 -7.67
CA PRO A 252 22.82 -10.35 -7.33
C PRO A 252 22.16 -11.15 -6.19
N ASN A 253 21.11 -11.92 -6.49
CA ASN A 253 20.33 -12.77 -5.57
C ASN A 253 19.92 -12.11 -4.24
#